data_AF-A0AA41QN39-F1
#
_entry.id   AF-A0AA41QN39-F1
#
_cell.length_a   1.000
_cell.length_b   1.000
_cell.length_c   1.000
_cell.angle_alpha   90.00
_cell.angle_beta   90.00
_cell.angle_gamma   90.00
#
_symmetry.space_group_name_H-M   'P 1'
#
loop_
_entity.id
_entity.type
_entity.pdbx_description
1 polymer ?
#
loop_
_entity_poly.entity_id
_entity_poly.type
_entity_poly.pdbx_seq_one_letter_code
_entity_poly.pdbx_strand_id
1 'polypeptide(L)'
;MASDSFLRLKGRTTYFRRKIPADLQTQLASSEICFRLGVIDRDSAIQLARRMVVKVDAFFVSARKDEMLSSQELSALLGVALADWRRSVQPVPVPLISTRD
;
A
#
# COMPACT_ATOMS: atom_id res chain seq x y z
N MET A 1 -7.54 -21.90 -1.76
CA MET A 1 -7.26 -20.71 -2.59
C MET A 1 -7.46 -19.49 -1.71
N ALA A 2 -6.38 -18.88 -1.22
CA ALA A 2 -6.48 -17.71 -0.35
C ALA A 2 -6.99 -16.53 -1.20
N SER A 3 -8.27 -16.19 -1.02
CA SER A 3 -8.90 -15.06 -1.73
C SER A 3 -8.00 -13.83 -1.66
N ASP A 4 -7.89 -13.11 -2.78
CA ASP A 4 -7.28 -11.79 -2.93
C ASP A 4 -8.03 -10.71 -2.09
N SER A 5 -8.14 -10.96 -0.79
CA SER A 5 -8.96 -10.32 0.25
C SER A 5 -8.51 -8.89 0.57
N PHE A 6 -7.32 -8.51 0.10
CA PHE A 6 -6.67 -7.24 0.42
C PHE A 6 -7.03 -6.12 -0.56
N LEU A 7 -7.77 -6.42 -1.62
CA LEU A 7 -8.18 -5.42 -2.61
C LEU A 7 -9.68 -5.15 -2.50
N ARG A 8 -10.03 -3.87 -2.54
CA ARG A 8 -11.41 -3.40 -2.64
C ARG A 8 -11.53 -2.43 -3.81
N LEU A 9 -12.34 -2.80 -4.80
CA LEU A 9 -12.73 -1.89 -5.87
C LEU A 9 -13.93 -1.07 -5.42
N LYS A 10 -13.84 0.26 -5.52
CA LYS A 10 -14.99 1.17 -5.31
C LYS A 10 -15.04 2.15 -6.46
N GLY A 11 -16.04 1.99 -7.33
CA GLY A 11 -16.11 2.68 -8.61
C GLY A 11 -14.92 2.30 -9.50
N ARG A 12 -14.20 3.31 -10.01
CA ARG A 12 -12.97 3.12 -10.82
C ARG A 12 -11.68 3.14 -10.01
N THR A 13 -11.76 3.14 -8.68
CA THR A 13 -10.58 3.25 -7.82
C THR A 13 -10.37 1.96 -7.02
N THR A 14 -9.16 1.44 -7.10
CA THR A 14 -8.73 0.28 -6.33
C THR A 14 -8.08 0.72 -5.01
N TYR A 15 -8.53 0.09 -3.92
CA TYR A 15 -8.04 0.31 -2.56
C TYR A 15 -7.40 -0.96 -2.03
N PHE A 16 -6.32 -0.80 -1.30
CA PHE A 16 -5.78 -1.81 -0.39
C PHE A 16 -6.55 -1.75 0.92
N ARG A 17 -6.95 -2.91 1.45
CA ARG A 17 -7.65 -3.05 2.73
C ARG A 17 -7.02 -4.17 3.55
N ARG A 18 -6.78 -3.91 4.84
CA ARG A 18 -6.30 -4.91 5.79
C ARG A 18 -6.96 -4.70 7.15
N LYS A 19 -7.53 -5.75 7.74
CA LYS A 19 -8.07 -5.67 9.10
C LYS A 19 -6.94 -5.50 10.11
N ILE A 20 -7.14 -4.63 11.08
CA ILE A 20 -6.21 -4.45 12.20
C ILE A 20 -6.51 -5.54 13.25
N PRO A 21 -5.48 -6.26 13.76
CA PRO A 21 -5.63 -7.20 14.85
C PRO A 21 -6.29 -6.57 16.09
N ALA A 22 -7.20 -7.28 16.76
CA ALA A 22 -8.03 -6.73 17.84
C ALA A 22 -7.20 -6.08 18.96
N ASP A 23 -6.06 -6.66 19.29
CA ASP A 23 -5.09 -6.17 20.27
C ASP A 23 -4.53 -4.79 19.92
N LEU A 24 -4.43 -4.46 18.63
CA LEU A 24 -3.90 -3.18 18.13
C LEU A 24 -5.00 -2.17 17.80
N GLN A 25 -6.28 -2.54 17.81
CA GLN A 25 -7.36 -1.64 17.42
C GLN A 25 -7.50 -0.46 18.38
N THR A 26 -7.31 -0.70 19.68
CA THR A 26 -7.33 0.35 20.71
C THR A 26 -6.16 1.31 20.55
N GLN A 27 -4.95 0.77 20.32
CA GLN A 27 -3.73 1.58 20.14
C GLN A 27 -3.79 2.43 18.87
N LEU A 28 -4.27 1.85 17.76
CA LEU A 28 -4.34 2.53 16.46
C LEU A 28 -5.65 3.30 16.25
N ALA A 29 -6.58 3.23 17.21
CA ALA A 29 -7.93 3.80 17.13
C ALA A 29 -8.66 3.47 15.81
N SER A 30 -8.46 2.27 15.28
CA SER A 30 -9.03 1.85 14.00
C SER A 30 -9.18 0.34 13.92
N SER A 31 -10.20 -0.13 13.18
CA SER A 31 -10.46 -1.55 12.93
C SER A 31 -9.85 -2.06 11.62
N GLU A 32 -9.50 -1.15 10.71
CA GLU A 32 -8.90 -1.48 9.43
C GLU A 32 -8.00 -0.39 8.88
N ILE A 33 -7.08 -0.84 8.03
CA ILE A 33 -6.23 -0.01 7.20
C ILE A 33 -6.84 0.01 5.80
N CYS A 34 -7.05 1.20 5.25
CA CYS A 34 -7.54 1.39 3.90
C CYS A 34 -6.70 2.44 3.17
N PHE A 35 -6.08 2.06 2.04
CA PHE A 35 -5.24 2.95 1.25
C PHE A 35 -5.60 2.91 -0.22
N ARG A 36 -5.73 4.09 -0.84
CA ARG A 36 -5.96 4.19 -2.29
C ARG A 36 -4.68 3.81 -3.03
N LEU A 37 -4.75 2.82 -3.92
CA LEU A 37 -3.59 2.39 -4.71
C LEU A 37 -3.32 3.29 -5.92
N GLY A 38 -4.39 3.83 -6.54
CA GLY A 38 -4.26 4.72 -7.70
C GLY A 38 -3.76 4.02 -8.96
N VAL A 39 -3.95 2.71 -9.05
CA VAL A 39 -3.63 1.87 -10.21
C VAL A 39 -4.89 1.49 -10.97
N ILE A 40 -4.78 1.47 -12.30
CA ILE A 40 -5.90 1.19 -13.21
C ILE A 40 -5.95 -0.31 -13.54
N ASP A 41 -4.80 -0.95 -13.74
CA ASP A 41 -4.74 -2.37 -14.05
C ASP A 41 -4.75 -3.25 -12.78
N ARG A 42 -5.41 -4.41 -12.91
CA ARG A 42 -5.66 -5.32 -11.80
C ARG A 42 -4.39 -6.02 -11.32
N ASP A 43 -3.52 -6.42 -12.25
CA ASP A 43 -2.33 -7.21 -11.91
C ASP A 43 -1.31 -6.38 -11.13
N SER A 44 -1.10 -5.13 -11.52
CA SER A 44 -0.32 -4.16 -10.73
C SER A 44 -0.93 -3.92 -9.37
N ALA A 45 -2.26 -3.82 -9.27
CA ALA A 45 -2.94 -3.69 -7.99
C ALA A 45 -2.68 -4.87 -7.07
N ILE A 46 -2.70 -6.10 -7.59
CA ILE A 46 -2.42 -7.31 -6.84
C ILE A 46 -0.96 -7.33 -6.38
N GLN A 47 -0.01 -7.04 -7.27
CA GLN A 47 1.41 -7.03 -6.91
C GLN A 47 1.72 -5.97 -5.84
N LEU A 48 1.17 -4.77 -6.00
CA LEU A 48 1.31 -3.69 -5.03
C LEU A 48 0.66 -4.05 -3.69
N ALA A 49 -0.56 -4.58 -3.70
CA ALA A 49 -1.24 -5.02 -2.48
C ALA A 49 -0.45 -6.09 -1.73
N ARG A 50 0.14 -7.07 -2.42
CA ARG A 50 0.99 -8.10 -1.79
C ARG A 50 2.19 -7.48 -1.07
N ARG A 51 2.86 -6.49 -1.70
CA ARG A 51 3.96 -5.76 -1.06
C ARG A 51 3.47 -4.96 0.15
N MET A 52 2.31 -4.32 0.05
CA MET A 52 1.71 -3.60 1.16
C MET A 52 1.33 -4.52 2.32
N VAL A 53 0.82 -5.73 2.07
CA VAL A 53 0.54 -6.73 3.12
C VAL A 53 1.78 -6.98 3.96
N VAL A 54 2.92 -7.28 3.31
CA VAL A 54 4.18 -7.56 4.03
C VAL A 54 4.59 -6.39 4.92
N LYS A 55 4.50 -5.16 4.40
CA LYS A 55 4.82 -3.94 5.15
C LYS A 55 3.87 -3.69 6.32
N VAL A 56 2.57 -3.88 6.12
CA VAL A 56 1.55 -3.70 7.17
C VAL A 56 1.68 -4.77 8.25
N ASP A 57 1.92 -6.02 7.87
CA ASP A 57 2.06 -7.10 8.84
C ASP A 57 3.36 -6.91 9.67
N ALA A 58 4.45 -6.42 9.06
CA ALA A 58 5.66 -6.02 9.78
C ALA A 58 5.42 -4.84 10.74
N PHE A 59 4.59 -3.87 10.34
CA PHE A 59 4.16 -2.78 11.21
C PHE A 59 3.38 -3.32 12.43
N PHE A 60 2.44 -4.25 12.25
CA PHE A 60 1.71 -4.86 13.37
C PHE A 60 2.64 -5.59 14.36
N VAL A 61 3.65 -6.30 13.86
CA VAL A 61 4.64 -6.95 14.73
C VAL A 61 5.44 -5.91 15.53
N SER A 62 5.74 -4.78 14.92
CA SER A 62 6.49 -3.69 15.57
C SER A 62 5.62 -2.96 16.60
N ALA A 63 4.36 -2.66 16.27
CA ALA A 63 3.41 -1.98 17.16
C ALA A 63 3.10 -2.77 18.43
N ARG A 64 3.19 -4.11 18.39
CA ARG A 64 3.08 -4.94 19.59
C ARG A 64 4.28 -4.86 20.53
N LYS A 65 5.44 -4.43 20.02
CA LYS A 65 6.69 -4.30 20.77
C LYS A 65 6.92 -2.88 21.28
N ASP A 66 6.27 -1.91 20.65
CA ASP A 66 6.47 -0.48 20.89
C ASP A 66 5.13 0.22 21.08
N GLU A 67 4.90 0.74 22.29
CA GLU A 67 3.67 1.45 22.66
C GLU A 67 3.48 2.78 21.89
N MET A 68 4.55 3.36 21.33
CA MET A 68 4.49 4.69 20.72
C MET A 68 4.13 4.69 19.23
N LEU A 69 4.10 3.53 18.57
CA LEU A 69 3.80 3.47 17.15
C LEU A 69 2.36 3.93 16.84
N SER A 70 2.27 4.95 15.99
CA SER A 70 1.04 5.65 15.66
C SER A 70 0.54 5.34 14.25
N SER A 71 -0.75 5.62 14.00
CA SER A 71 -1.35 5.51 12.66
C SER A 71 -0.69 6.43 11.62
N GLN A 72 -0.02 7.50 12.07
CA GLN A 72 0.72 8.43 11.22
C GLN A 72 2.00 7.80 10.66
N GLU A 73 2.75 7.07 11.48
CA GLU A 73 3.96 6.36 11.05
C GLU A 73 3.65 5.26 10.05
N LEU A 74 2.54 4.53 10.28
CA LEU A 74 2.02 3.59 9.30
C LEU A 74 1.68 4.27 7.97
N SER A 75 1.01 5.43 8.03
CA SER A 75 0.65 6.19 6.83
C SER A 75 1.88 6.66 6.06
N ALA A 76 2.93 7.09 6.76
CA ALA A 76 4.21 7.46 6.16
C ALA A 76 4.88 6.25 5.49
N LEU A 77 4.95 5.11 6.18
CA LEU A 77 5.55 3.87 5.67
C LEU A 77 4.86 3.36 4.39
N LEU A 78 3.53 3.44 4.35
CA LEU A 78 2.73 3.07 3.18
C LEU A 78 2.82 4.10 2.06
N GLY A 79 2.90 5.39 2.40
CA GLY A 79 3.16 6.47 1.45
C GLY A 79 4.48 6.29 0.71
N VAL A 80 5.57 5.97 1.44
CA VAL A 80 6.88 5.66 0.86
C VAL A 80 6.79 4.43 -0.05
N ALA A 81 6.14 3.36 0.39
CA ALA A 81 5.96 2.16 -0.42
C ALA A 81 5.21 2.43 -1.75
N LEU A 82 4.18 3.28 -1.71
CA LEU A 82 3.43 3.70 -2.89
C LEU A 82 4.28 4.58 -3.81
N ALA A 83 5.07 5.50 -3.26
CA ALA A 83 5.96 6.38 -4.02
C ALA A 83 7.06 5.57 -4.73
N ASP A 84 7.70 4.64 -4.01
CA ASP A 84 8.72 3.75 -4.58
C ASP A 84 8.14 2.88 -5.70
N TRP A 85 6.94 2.32 -5.47
CA TRP A 85 6.26 1.56 -6.52
C TRP A 85 6.02 2.45 -7.74
N ARG A 86 5.42 3.64 -7.56
CA ARG A 86 5.16 4.58 -8.68
C ARG A 86 6.44 4.90 -9.46
N ARG A 87 7.57 5.12 -8.79
CA ARG A 87 8.86 5.33 -9.46
C ARG A 87 9.32 4.11 -10.27
N SER A 88 9.07 2.90 -9.78
CA SER A 88 9.46 1.65 -10.47
C SER A 88 8.63 1.30 -11.70
N VAL A 89 7.43 1.87 -11.85
CA VAL A 89 6.51 1.63 -12.97
C VAL A 89 6.24 2.87 -13.82
N GLN A 90 6.69 4.05 -13.40
CA GLN A 90 6.71 5.19 -14.30
C GLN A 90 7.65 4.82 -15.46
N PRO A 91 7.20 4.96 -16.72
CA PRO A 91 8.10 4.80 -17.85
C PRO A 91 9.22 5.81 -17.66
N VAL A 92 10.46 5.34 -17.70
CA VAL A 92 11.63 6.22 -17.85
C VAL A 92 11.28 7.15 -19.01
N PRO A 93 11.32 8.48 -18.85
CA PRO A 93 11.12 9.37 -19.98
C PRO A 93 12.21 9.03 -20.99
N VAL A 94 11.85 8.30 -22.04
CA VAL A 94 12.74 8.09 -23.18
C VAL A 94 12.97 9.50 -23.71
N PRO A 95 14.21 10.03 -23.67
CA PRO A 95 14.46 11.31 -24.30
C PRO A 95 14.04 11.14 -25.76
N LEU A 96 13.10 11.98 -26.21
CA LEU A 96 12.80 12.12 -27.62
C LEU A 96 14.08 12.63 -28.27
N ILE A 97 14.94 11.71 -28.72
CA ILE A 97 16.05 12.06 -29.59
C ILE A 97 15.37 12.57 -30.85
N SER A 98 15.33 13.90 -30.98
CA SER A 98 14.98 14.57 -32.21
C SER A 98 16.12 14.35 -33.18
N THR A 99 16.14 13.19 -33.85
CA THR A 99 16.87 13.04 -35.09
C THR A 99 16.13 13.83 -36.15
N ARG A 100 16.49 15.10 -36.27
CA ARG A 100 16.39 15.84 -37.53
C ARG A 100 17.70 15.62 -38.27
N ASP A 101 17.66 14.77 -39.29
CA ASP A 101 18.49 14.88 -40.47
C ASP A 101 17.57 15.24 -41.65
#